data_AF-A0A174VME5-F1
#
_entry.id   AF-A0A174VME5-F1
#
_cell.length_a   1.000
_cell.length_b   1.000
_cell.length_c   1.000
_cell.angle_alpha   90.00
_cell.angle_beta   90.00
_cell.angle_gamma   90.00
#
_symmetry.space_group_name_H-M   'P 1'
#
loop_
_entity.id
_entity.type
_entity.pdbx_description
1 polymer ?
#
loop_
_entity_poly.entity_id
_entity_poly.type
_entity_poly.pdbx_seq_one_letter_code
_entity_poly.pdbx_strand_id
1 'polypeptide(L)'
;MAIFQCHIQVISRGEGRSVVSAAAYRSASRIENNYTGLTDDYTQKGWVEYSEIILPANAPGEWNDRAVLWNAVEEAEKSRDCRLAREIEVALPQELSLQENIRLVQEFVRDSFVSDGMIADINIHNPPVRDSSGIPVDADGNRVTDRKAMVFRNPHAHILLTLRPLDENGRWMPKTEKEYLCKKGNQTKAFTAEEFKAAKEEGWQKQYQYYKGKKKVWLTPSEAFEGNLIRASKYPRCTPGRQNEKARYWNSREAILAYRKSWEEHVNLALERAGRPERVDCRSYKDQGLDTIPGIHLGSYASRQTDSDRYRANEEIQELNRKNEDIQKCLDEVEKEIEKKKERLFDRLAEQLGKIRGDILSVRYDLESLLERQAAVETERKRLDERISRVRTIRENALERDRASKEKIARLKKEAADFPARKDSLGEAIQAEQEAVRFRRERLDKVLAEEGFASLSDYLQEAQILSQMELEAETLEQGITRCREQTEELERRYGELEGKLDAEDLKGFEPWREKWSKDYEKKAAERIRKRKGSFRMYLFERAVQNTGYSLRHGAYLAGRTAYVVKEMVQAAEETDGQGRKR
;
A
#
# COMPACT_ATOMS: atom_id res chain seq x y z
N MET A 1 15.25 24.22 7.44
CA MET A 1 15.02 22.83 7.87
C MET A 1 14.72 22.88 9.35
N ALA A 2 13.47 22.62 9.71
CA ALA A 2 13.09 22.49 11.11
C ALA A 2 13.81 21.27 11.72
N ILE A 3 14.38 21.42 12.91
CA ILE A 3 15.12 20.35 13.60
C ILE A 3 14.29 19.86 14.78
N PHE A 4 14.15 18.54 14.91
CA PHE A 4 13.57 17.95 16.10
C PHE A 4 14.62 17.86 17.23
N GLN A 5 14.43 18.62 18.31
CA GLN A 5 15.14 18.41 19.57
C GLN A 5 14.16 18.55 20.73
N CYS A 6 14.13 17.53 21.60
CA CYS A 6 13.40 17.52 22.85
C CYS A 6 14.24 16.71 23.86
N HIS A 7 15.05 17.44 24.64
CA HIS A 7 15.91 16.90 25.67
C HIS A 7 15.24 17.04 27.03
N ILE A 8 15.23 15.97 27.82
CA ILE A 8 14.55 15.93 29.12
C ILE A 8 15.56 15.53 30.18
N GLN A 9 15.69 16.34 31.22
CA GLN A 9 16.59 16.10 32.34
C GLN A 9 15.92 16.43 33.69
N VAL A 10 16.53 15.98 34.78
CA VAL A 10 16.04 16.24 36.14
C VAL A 10 17.05 17.14 36.86
N ILE A 11 16.54 18.15 37.56
CA ILE A 11 17.32 18.97 38.48
C ILE A 11 17.32 18.26 39.84
N SER A 12 18.46 17.70 40.24
CA SER A 12 18.60 16.91 41.47
C SER A 12 19.52 17.60 42.48
N ARG A 13 19.06 17.72 43.72
CA ARG A 13 19.89 18.23 44.82
C ARG A 13 21.08 17.31 45.11
N GLY A 14 20.91 16.01 44.91
CA GLY A 14 21.97 15.02 45.12
C GLY A 14 23.16 15.16 44.16
N GLU A 15 22.96 15.86 43.04
CA GLU A 15 24.02 16.20 42.07
C GLU A 15 24.62 17.59 42.32
N GLY A 16 24.27 18.23 43.45
CA GLY A 16 24.70 19.59 43.78
C GLY A 16 23.96 20.68 43.01
N ARG A 17 22.86 20.37 42.31
CA ARG A 17 22.08 21.36 41.55
C ARG A 17 21.02 22.01 42.45
N SER A 18 20.79 23.31 42.27
CA SER A 18 19.68 24.04 42.89
C SER A 18 18.62 24.40 41.85
N VAL A 19 17.34 24.30 42.21
CA VAL A 19 16.26 24.70 41.30
C VAL A 19 16.09 26.21 41.25
N VAL A 20 16.37 26.93 42.35
CA VAL A 20 16.37 28.40 42.38
C VAL A 20 17.46 28.95 41.45
N SER A 21 18.69 28.46 41.58
CA SER A 21 19.79 28.83 40.69
C SER A 21 19.48 28.47 39.23
N ALA A 22 18.89 27.29 39.00
CA ALA A 22 18.44 26.87 37.68
C ALA A 22 17.40 27.83 37.07
N ALA A 23 16.40 28.25 37.84
CA ALA A 23 15.37 29.18 37.40
C ALA A 23 15.93 30.58 37.14
N ALA A 24 16.78 31.08 38.03
CA ALA A 24 17.47 32.37 37.88
C ALA A 24 18.34 32.40 36.61
N TYR A 25 19.12 31.33 36.37
CA TYR A 25 19.98 31.20 35.20
C TYR A 25 19.21 31.17 33.87
N ARG A 26 18.03 30.55 33.83
CA ARG A 26 17.20 30.44 32.62
C ARG A 26 16.41 31.71 32.35
N SER A 27 15.99 32.41 33.38
CA SER A 27 15.24 33.67 33.24
C SER A 27 16.13 34.92 33.19
N ALA A 28 17.45 34.77 33.31
CA ALA A 28 18.41 35.87 33.46
C ALA A 28 17.99 36.84 34.58
N SER A 29 17.57 36.28 35.71
CA SER A 29 17.06 37.04 36.85
C SER A 29 17.95 36.90 38.08
N ARG A 30 17.66 37.71 39.09
CA ARG A 30 18.28 37.65 40.41
C ARG A 30 17.27 37.07 41.40
N ILE A 31 17.59 35.93 42.00
CA ILE A 31 16.69 35.22 42.93
C ILE A 31 17.48 34.81 44.18
N GLU A 32 16.91 35.06 45.36
CA GLU A 32 17.43 34.54 46.63
C GLU A 32 16.92 33.12 46.88
N ASN A 33 17.82 32.23 47.28
CA ASN A 33 17.51 30.86 47.67
C ASN A 33 17.41 30.77 49.19
N ASN A 34 16.19 30.60 49.71
CA ASN A 34 15.90 30.53 51.14
C ASN A 34 16.50 29.29 51.80
N TYR A 35 16.79 28.23 51.06
CA TYR A 35 17.39 27.00 51.58
C TYR A 35 18.89 27.16 51.84
N THR A 36 19.61 27.87 50.97
CA THR A 36 21.08 28.07 51.09
C THR A 36 21.45 29.42 51.68
N GLY A 37 20.55 30.39 51.68
CA GLY A 37 20.81 31.80 52.03
C GLY A 37 21.64 32.55 50.99
N LEU A 38 21.85 31.97 49.80
CA LEU A 38 22.63 32.59 48.72
C LEU A 38 21.71 33.30 47.73
N THR A 39 22.22 34.37 47.11
CA THR A 39 21.56 35.03 45.98
C THR A 39 22.23 34.64 44.67
N ASP A 40 21.46 34.02 43.77
CA ASP A 40 21.87 33.74 42.40
C ASP A 40 21.54 34.96 41.52
N ASP A 41 22.56 35.66 41.02
CA ASP A 41 22.40 36.83 40.13
C ASP A 41 22.91 36.53 38.72
N TYR A 42 21.97 36.32 37.80
CA TYR A 42 22.24 36.08 36.38
C TYR A 42 21.72 37.21 35.49
N THR A 43 21.51 38.41 36.03
CA THR A 43 20.98 39.57 35.28
C THR A 43 21.89 40.04 34.15
N GLN A 44 23.18 39.71 34.20
CA GLN A 44 24.13 39.99 33.12
C GLN A 44 24.03 39.01 31.94
N LYS A 45 23.24 37.94 32.07
CA LYS A 45 23.06 36.96 31.00
C LYS A 45 22.12 37.55 29.94
N GLY A 46 22.62 37.67 28.71
CA GLY A 46 21.83 38.14 27.57
C GLY A 46 21.01 37.03 26.89
N TRP A 47 20.29 37.42 25.84
CA TRP A 47 19.67 36.54 24.84
C TRP A 47 18.44 35.75 25.30
N VAL A 48 17.85 36.12 26.44
CA VAL A 48 16.51 35.68 26.83
C VAL A 48 15.50 36.57 26.11
N GLU A 49 14.69 35.97 25.24
CA GLU A 49 13.71 36.68 24.40
C GLU A 49 12.30 36.65 25.01
N TYR A 50 12.02 35.69 25.89
CA TYR A 50 10.72 35.54 26.54
C TYR A 50 10.80 34.73 27.84
N SER A 51 10.01 35.09 28.85
CA SER A 51 9.86 34.33 30.10
C SER A 51 8.43 34.39 30.61
N GLU A 52 7.87 33.26 31.05
CA GLU A 52 6.49 33.15 31.56
C GLU A 52 6.36 31.97 32.54
N ILE A 53 5.49 32.09 33.55
CA ILE A 53 5.04 30.95 34.35
C ILE A 53 3.58 30.67 34.02
N ILE A 54 3.25 29.41 33.73
CA ILE A 54 1.88 28.96 33.49
C ILE A 54 1.47 28.04 34.64
N LEU A 55 0.39 28.42 35.31
CA LEU A 55 -0.17 27.74 36.47
C LEU A 55 -1.39 26.89 36.08
N PRO A 56 -1.58 25.69 36.67
CA PRO A 56 -2.86 24.99 36.61
C PRO A 56 -3.90 25.70 37.49
N ALA A 57 -5.18 25.43 37.25
CA ALA A 57 -6.29 26.16 37.89
C ALA A 57 -6.30 26.10 39.43
N ASN A 58 -5.76 25.03 40.01
CA ASN A 58 -5.70 24.81 41.46
C ASN A 58 -4.39 25.33 42.10
N ALA A 59 -3.45 25.90 41.35
CA ALA A 59 -2.22 26.44 41.93
C ALA A 59 -2.42 27.83 42.56
N PRO A 60 -1.75 28.13 43.69
CA PRO A 60 -1.71 29.46 44.27
C PRO A 60 -1.25 30.53 43.28
N GLY A 61 -2.00 31.63 43.15
CA GLY A 61 -1.69 32.70 42.20
C GLY A 61 -0.37 33.43 42.47
N GLU A 62 0.11 33.44 43.72
CA GLU A 62 1.41 33.99 44.11
C GLU A 62 2.59 33.25 43.47
N TRP A 63 2.40 31.99 43.06
CA TRP A 63 3.44 31.21 42.37
C TRP A 63 3.63 31.62 40.91
N ASN A 64 2.89 32.63 40.42
CA ASN A 64 3.24 33.31 39.18
C ASN A 64 4.53 34.15 39.33
N ASP A 65 4.97 34.40 40.56
CA ASP A 65 6.32 34.87 40.85
C ASP A 65 7.31 33.70 40.93
N ARG A 66 8.40 33.82 40.14
CA ARG A 66 9.41 32.77 39.99
C ARG A 66 10.20 32.52 41.28
N ALA A 67 10.51 33.57 42.03
CA ALA A 67 11.24 33.44 43.29
C ALA A 67 10.37 32.72 44.33
N VAL A 68 9.07 33.07 44.40
CA VAL A 68 8.10 32.43 45.29
C VAL A 68 7.92 30.95 44.94
N LEU A 69 7.65 30.63 43.66
CA LEU A 69 7.43 29.26 43.21
C LEU A 69 8.61 28.33 43.54
N TRP A 70 9.82 28.70 43.12
CA TRP A 70 10.95 27.79 43.23
C TRP A 70 11.49 27.67 44.66
N ASN A 71 11.31 28.69 45.50
CA ASN A 71 11.55 28.53 46.94
C ASN A 71 10.49 27.63 47.61
N ALA A 72 9.22 27.71 47.21
CA ALA A 72 8.18 26.79 47.69
C ALA A 72 8.48 25.33 47.32
N VAL A 73 9.09 25.08 46.15
CA VAL A 73 9.57 23.76 45.75
C VAL A 73 10.76 23.30 46.60
N GLU A 74 11.76 24.16 46.84
CA GLU A 74 12.89 23.84 47.73
C GLU A 74 12.41 23.49 49.15
N GLU A 75 11.46 24.25 49.70
CA GLU A 75 10.88 24.03 51.03
C GLU A 75 10.12 22.70 51.13
N ALA A 76 9.36 22.33 50.09
CA ALA A 76 8.62 21.08 50.05
C ALA A 76 9.54 19.84 50.01
N GLU A 77 10.78 19.99 49.54
CA GLU A 77 11.73 18.90 49.36
C GLU A 77 12.74 18.79 50.51
N LYS A 78 12.58 17.77 51.36
CA LYS A 78 13.32 17.66 52.63
C LYS A 78 14.59 16.80 52.58
N SER A 79 14.78 15.98 51.55
CA SER A 79 15.91 15.06 51.45
C SER A 79 17.09 15.66 50.68
N ARG A 80 18.32 15.24 51.00
CA ARG A 80 19.53 15.69 50.29
C ARG A 80 19.60 15.25 48.83
N ASP A 81 18.89 14.18 48.48
CA ASP A 81 18.84 13.52 47.17
C ASP A 81 17.50 13.73 46.45
N CYS A 82 16.74 14.77 46.85
CA CYS A 82 15.46 15.06 46.22
C CYS A 82 15.63 15.52 44.76
N ARG A 83 14.67 15.11 43.94
CA ARG A 83 14.48 15.63 42.57
C ARG A 83 13.62 16.88 42.67
N LEU A 84 14.16 18.05 42.33
CA LEU A 84 13.51 19.34 42.55
C LEU A 84 12.54 19.69 41.41
N ALA A 85 13.03 19.62 40.18
CA ALA A 85 12.27 19.93 38.97
C ALA A 85 12.65 18.99 37.82
N ARG A 86 11.81 18.97 36.79
CA ARG A 86 12.17 18.47 35.48
C ARG A 86 12.44 19.65 34.56
N GLU A 87 13.42 19.50 33.69
CA GLU A 87 13.65 20.43 32.60
C GLU A 87 13.38 19.73 31.28
N ILE A 88 12.65 20.43 30.41
CA ILE A 88 12.50 20.09 29.01
C ILE A 88 13.14 21.21 28.20
N GLU A 89 14.12 20.86 27.39
CA GLU A 89 14.78 21.74 26.45
C GLU A 89 14.37 21.36 25.02
N VAL A 90 13.73 22.29 24.33
CA VAL A 90 13.24 22.08 22.96
C VAL A 90 13.86 23.09 22.00
N ALA A 91 14.24 22.65 20.80
CA ALA A 91 14.64 23.56 19.73
C ALA A 91 13.40 24.13 19.04
N LEU A 92 13.42 25.42 18.74
CA LEU A 92 12.33 26.13 18.07
C LEU A 92 12.64 26.29 16.58
N PRO A 93 11.64 26.20 15.68
CA PRO A 93 11.87 26.44 14.25
C PRO A 93 12.32 27.89 13.98
N GLN A 94 13.37 28.04 13.16
CA GLN A 94 13.82 29.37 12.69
C GLN A 94 12.87 29.96 11.63
N GLU A 95 12.07 29.09 11.01
CA GLU A 95 11.08 29.43 10.00
C GLU A 95 9.88 30.20 10.58
N LEU A 96 9.71 30.15 11.91
CA LEU A 96 8.67 30.84 12.68
C LEU A 96 9.21 32.14 13.29
N SER A 97 8.37 33.17 13.33
CA SER A 97 8.64 34.40 14.07
C SER A 97 8.71 34.13 15.59
N LEU A 98 9.30 35.06 16.34
CA LEU A 98 9.35 34.95 17.81
C LEU A 98 7.95 34.82 18.43
N GLN A 99 6.95 35.54 17.91
CA GLN A 99 5.57 35.47 18.43
C GLN A 99 4.91 34.12 18.15
N GLU A 100 5.11 33.56 16.96
CA GLU A 100 4.65 32.21 16.63
C GLU A 100 5.35 31.16 17.49
N ASN A 101 6.65 31.33 17.75
CA ASN A 101 7.41 30.47 18.65
C ASN A 101 6.95 30.56 20.11
N ILE A 102 6.64 31.75 20.62
CA ILE A 102 6.04 31.93 21.96
C ILE A 102 4.71 31.17 22.02
N ARG A 103 3.84 31.37 21.04
CA ARG A 103 2.54 30.71 20.97
C ARG A 103 2.68 29.18 20.91
N LEU A 104 3.59 28.68 20.08
CA LEU A 104 3.92 27.25 19.97
C LEU A 104 4.29 26.65 21.33
N VAL A 105 5.22 27.28 22.06
CA VAL A 105 5.65 26.79 23.38
C VAL A 105 4.53 26.87 24.40
N GLN A 106 3.75 27.94 24.40
CA GLN A 106 2.61 28.09 25.30
C GLN A 106 1.53 27.02 25.07
N GLU A 107 1.16 26.75 23.82
CA GLU A 107 0.19 25.69 23.46
C GLU A 107 0.73 24.32 23.91
N PHE A 108 1.97 23.99 23.54
CA PHE A 108 2.62 22.74 23.96
C PHE A 108 2.63 22.55 25.48
N VAL A 109 2.98 23.59 26.23
CA VAL A 109 3.09 23.55 27.69
C VAL A 109 1.72 23.39 28.36
N ARG A 110 0.71 24.11 27.86
CA ARG A 110 -0.66 24.01 28.38
C ARG A 110 -1.20 22.61 28.19
N ASP A 111 -1.05 22.07 26.99
CA ASP A 111 -1.66 20.81 26.60
C ASP A 111 -0.92 19.60 27.20
N SER A 112 0.41 19.68 27.32
CA SER A 112 1.23 18.53 27.73
C SER A 112 1.55 18.45 29.23
N PHE A 113 1.49 19.56 29.96
CA PHE A 113 1.96 19.61 31.36
C PHE A 113 0.97 20.27 32.31
N VAL A 114 0.46 21.46 31.94
CA VAL A 114 -0.40 22.23 32.85
C VAL A 114 -1.77 21.58 32.98
N SER A 115 -2.31 21.04 31.89
CA SER A 115 -3.52 20.20 31.86
C SER A 115 -3.46 19.03 32.86
N ASP A 116 -2.27 18.43 33.03
CA ASP A 116 -2.02 17.33 33.97
C ASP A 116 -1.83 17.79 35.42
N GLY A 117 -1.67 19.10 35.64
CA GLY A 117 -1.52 19.75 36.94
C GLY A 117 -0.08 20.05 37.34
N MET A 118 0.87 20.05 36.39
CA MET A 118 2.20 20.62 36.63
C MET A 118 2.16 22.14 36.53
N ILE A 119 3.11 22.81 37.17
CA ILE A 119 3.43 24.21 36.91
C ILE A 119 4.64 24.26 35.99
N ALA A 120 4.59 25.16 35.00
CA ALA A 120 5.64 25.31 34.00
C ALA A 120 6.22 26.72 34.00
N ASP A 121 7.55 26.82 34.08
CA ASP A 121 8.32 28.06 33.93
C ASP A 121 9.10 28.01 32.61
N ILE A 122 8.62 28.80 31.65
CA ILE A 122 9.07 28.87 30.27
C ILE A 122 10.09 29.99 30.13
N ASN A 123 11.21 29.70 29.47
CA ASN A 123 12.23 30.69 29.12
C ASN A 123 12.76 30.42 27.71
N ILE A 124 12.54 31.34 26.77
CA ILE A 124 12.99 31.24 25.38
C ILE A 124 14.31 32.00 25.21
N HIS A 125 15.30 31.31 24.66
CA HIS A 125 16.66 31.80 24.44
C HIS A 125 16.95 31.80 22.95
N ASN A 126 17.71 32.79 22.48
CA ASN A 126 18.25 32.79 21.14
C ASN A 126 19.67 33.37 21.17
N PRO A 127 20.68 32.60 21.56
CA PRO A 127 22.05 33.08 21.61
C PRO A 127 22.63 33.27 20.20
N PRO A 128 23.57 34.21 20.03
CA PRO A 128 24.23 34.41 18.75
C PRO A 128 25.16 33.24 18.43
N VAL A 129 25.40 33.02 17.14
CA VAL A 129 26.48 32.16 16.65
C VAL A 129 27.80 32.74 17.14
N ARG A 130 28.69 31.85 17.61
CA ARG A 130 29.97 32.22 18.20
C ARG A 130 31.10 31.45 17.53
N ASP A 131 32.28 32.06 17.52
CA ASP A 131 33.52 31.38 17.15
C ASP A 131 33.96 30.37 18.24
N SER A 132 35.07 29.68 17.98
CA SER A 132 35.66 28.70 18.92
C SER A 132 36.07 29.30 20.27
N SER A 133 36.29 30.62 20.34
CA SER A 133 36.61 31.35 21.58
C SER A 133 35.36 31.80 22.34
N GLY A 134 34.16 31.57 21.79
CA GLY A 134 32.90 31.96 22.39
C GLY A 134 32.50 33.42 22.13
N ILE A 135 33.10 34.08 21.15
CA ILE A 135 32.80 35.47 20.79
C ILE A 135 31.77 35.49 19.65
N PRO A 136 30.72 36.34 19.70
CA PRO A 136 29.72 36.43 18.65
C PRO A 136 30.31 36.80 17.28
N VAL A 137 29.73 36.25 16.21
CA VAL A 137 30.17 36.49 14.82
C VAL A 137 29.04 36.96 13.91
N ASP A 138 29.41 37.64 12.83
CA ASP A 138 28.53 38.00 11.72
C ASP A 138 28.32 36.84 10.72
N ALA A 139 27.64 37.12 9.61
CA ALA A 139 27.35 36.12 8.58
C ALA A 139 28.60 35.61 7.84
N ASP A 140 29.65 36.43 7.79
CA ASP A 140 30.94 36.11 7.16
C ASP A 140 31.91 35.45 8.15
N GLY A 141 31.54 35.36 9.43
CA GLY A 141 32.35 34.75 10.48
C GLY A 141 33.28 35.72 11.21
N ASN A 142 33.17 37.03 10.97
CA ASN A 142 33.98 38.02 11.68
C ASN A 142 33.40 38.29 13.07
N ARG A 143 34.29 38.53 14.05
CA ARG A 143 33.89 38.87 15.42
C ARG A 143 33.16 40.20 15.47
N VAL A 144 32.01 40.23 16.12
CA VAL A 144 31.18 41.43 16.28
C VAL A 144 30.68 41.60 17.70
N THR A 145 30.47 42.86 18.10
CA THR A 145 29.89 43.23 19.39
C THR A 145 28.52 43.89 19.25
N ASP A 146 28.18 44.43 18.07
CA ASP A 146 26.87 44.97 17.78
C ASP A 146 25.86 43.84 17.56
N ARG A 147 24.77 43.83 18.34
CA ARG A 147 23.67 42.86 18.23
C ARG A 147 23.09 42.82 16.81
N LYS A 148 23.05 43.96 16.09
CA LYS A 148 22.51 43.99 14.72
C LYS A 148 23.36 43.25 13.70
N ALA A 149 24.67 43.14 13.96
CA ALA A 149 25.60 42.40 13.11
C ALA A 149 25.69 40.92 13.49
N MET A 150 25.21 40.54 14.69
CA MET A 150 25.24 39.15 15.15
C MET A 150 24.23 38.27 14.41
N VAL A 151 24.62 37.01 14.20
CA VAL A 151 23.75 35.99 13.62
C VAL A 151 23.08 35.17 14.72
N PHE A 152 21.76 35.01 14.65
CA PHE A 152 20.96 34.24 15.60
C PHE A 152 20.31 33.05 14.89
N ARG A 153 20.66 31.83 15.31
CA ARG A 153 20.23 30.58 14.64
C ARG A 153 19.92 29.45 15.62
N ASN A 154 19.81 29.73 16.91
CA ASN A 154 19.53 28.68 17.88
C ASN A 154 18.41 29.08 18.83
N PRO A 155 17.21 29.40 18.34
CA PRO A 155 16.09 29.63 19.22
C PRO A 155 15.72 28.31 19.91
N HIS A 156 15.68 28.30 21.24
CA HIS A 156 15.32 27.14 22.05
C HIS A 156 14.57 27.59 23.30
N ALA A 157 13.75 26.70 23.86
CA ALA A 157 13.03 26.96 25.10
C ALA A 157 13.50 26.02 26.20
N HIS A 158 13.78 26.58 27.37
CA HIS A 158 13.91 25.85 28.63
C HIS A 158 12.58 25.91 29.37
N ILE A 159 12.02 24.75 29.69
CA ILE A 159 10.75 24.60 30.41
C ILE A 159 11.05 23.85 31.71
N LEU A 160 11.00 24.55 32.85
CA LEU A 160 11.09 23.91 34.15
C LEU A 160 9.70 23.52 34.65
N LEU A 161 9.56 22.26 35.05
CA LEU A 161 8.30 21.64 35.47
C LEU A 161 8.40 21.17 36.92
N THR A 162 7.34 21.45 37.68
CA THR A 162 7.21 20.92 39.05
C THR A 162 6.98 19.41 39.03
N LEU A 163 7.51 18.71 40.03
CA LEU A 163 7.44 17.25 40.13
C LEU A 163 6.46 16.76 41.20
N ARG A 164 5.85 17.68 41.96
CA ARG A 164 4.86 17.38 42.98
C ARG A 164 3.47 17.71 42.44
N PRO A 165 2.51 16.78 42.51
CA PRO A 165 1.12 17.09 42.26
C PRO A 165 0.57 18.05 43.32
N LEU A 166 -0.48 18.78 42.96
CA LEU A 166 -1.25 19.62 43.87
C LEU A 166 -2.59 18.97 44.18
N ASP A 167 -3.05 19.14 45.42
CA ASP A 167 -4.44 18.84 45.79
C ASP A 167 -5.41 19.93 45.28
N GLU A 168 -6.71 19.74 45.52
CA GLU A 168 -7.77 20.67 45.12
C GLU A 168 -7.65 22.07 45.75
N ASN A 169 -6.90 22.18 46.85
CA ASN A 169 -6.67 23.44 47.58
C ASN A 169 -5.30 24.06 47.28
N GLY A 170 -4.59 23.54 46.27
CA GLY A 170 -3.29 24.06 45.86
C GLY A 170 -2.14 23.71 46.79
N ARG A 171 -2.26 22.67 47.62
CA ARG A 171 -1.18 22.20 48.50
C ARG A 171 -0.38 21.08 47.83
N TRP A 172 0.93 21.07 48.08
CA TRP A 172 1.81 20.01 47.60
C TRP A 172 1.44 18.64 48.14
N MET A 173 1.13 17.71 47.25
CA MET A 173 0.97 16.30 47.57
C MET A 173 2.33 15.59 47.69
N PRO A 174 2.43 14.49 48.47
CA PRO A 174 3.63 13.68 48.48
C PRO A 174 3.84 12.97 47.13
N LYS A 175 5.08 12.97 46.63
CA LYS A 175 5.48 12.11 45.48
C LYS A 175 5.36 10.62 45.82
N THR A 176 5.72 10.30 47.06
CA THR A 176 5.61 8.97 47.65
C THR A 176 5.11 9.13 49.06
N GLU A 177 4.01 8.48 49.39
CA GLU A 177 3.45 8.43 50.73
C GLU A 177 4.03 7.25 51.51
N LYS A 178 4.34 7.48 52.79
CA LYS A 178 4.89 6.43 53.64
C LYS A 178 3.80 5.47 54.08
N GLU A 179 4.00 4.18 53.82
CA GLU A 179 3.10 3.13 54.33
C GLU A 179 3.77 2.29 55.42
N TYR A 180 2.99 1.95 56.43
CA TYR A 180 3.39 1.13 57.56
C TYR A 180 2.89 -0.29 57.36
N LEU A 181 3.79 -1.27 57.46
CA LEU A 181 3.42 -2.68 57.45
C LEU A 181 2.81 -3.06 58.80
N CYS A 182 1.49 -3.21 58.81
CA CYS A 182 0.70 -3.52 59.98
C CYS A 182 0.26 -4.99 59.97
N LYS A 183 -0.02 -5.53 61.14
CA LYS A 183 -0.42 -6.92 61.33
C LYS A 183 -1.67 -7.02 62.20
N LYS A 184 -2.57 -7.95 61.85
CA LYS A 184 -3.77 -8.34 62.60
C LYS A 184 -3.90 -9.87 62.51
N GLY A 185 -3.69 -10.57 63.62
CA GLY A 185 -3.57 -12.04 63.61
C GLY A 185 -2.46 -12.48 62.64
N ASN A 186 -2.76 -13.39 61.72
CA ASN A 186 -1.80 -13.88 60.71
C ASN A 186 -1.75 -13.02 59.42
N GLN A 187 -2.53 -11.95 59.33
CA GLN A 187 -2.56 -11.10 58.13
C GLN A 187 -1.63 -9.91 58.26
N THR A 188 -0.96 -9.54 57.16
CA THR A 188 -0.14 -8.33 57.06
C THR A 188 -0.65 -7.46 55.92
N LYS A 189 -0.82 -6.16 56.16
CA LYS A 189 -1.25 -5.18 55.16
C LYS A 189 -0.52 -3.84 55.39
N ALA A 190 -0.25 -3.12 54.31
CA ALA A 190 0.33 -1.78 54.36
C ALA A 190 -0.78 -0.73 54.45
N PHE A 191 -0.58 0.28 55.29
CA PHE A 191 -1.50 1.41 55.43
C PHE A 191 -0.72 2.72 55.45
N THR A 192 -1.26 3.75 54.81
CA THR A 192 -0.76 5.13 54.99
C THR A 192 -0.98 5.60 56.43
N ALA A 193 -0.44 6.77 56.77
CA ALA A 193 -0.68 7.35 58.10
C ALA A 193 -2.17 7.59 58.37
N GLU A 194 -2.90 8.04 57.33
CA GLU A 194 -4.33 8.33 57.42
C GLU A 194 -5.16 7.04 57.47
N GLU A 195 -4.92 6.09 56.55
CA GLU A 195 -5.61 4.80 56.53
C GLU A 195 -5.41 4.03 57.84
N PHE A 196 -4.22 4.15 58.45
CA PHE A 196 -3.93 3.48 59.71
C PHE A 196 -4.79 3.99 60.86
N LYS A 197 -5.31 5.23 60.82
CA LYS A 197 -6.19 5.74 61.90
C LYS A 197 -7.44 4.87 62.04
N ALA A 198 -8.11 4.59 60.92
CA ALA A 198 -9.26 3.68 60.88
C ALA A 198 -8.85 2.22 61.11
N ALA A 199 -7.79 1.75 60.43
CA ALA A 199 -7.35 0.36 60.56
C ALA A 199 -6.95 0.00 62.00
N LYS A 200 -6.44 0.98 62.78
CA LYS A 200 -6.11 0.78 64.19
C LYS A 200 -7.35 0.43 65.03
N GLU A 201 -8.50 1.04 64.76
CA GLU A 201 -9.76 0.74 65.44
C GLU A 201 -10.26 -0.67 65.10
N GLU A 202 -9.96 -1.15 63.89
CA GLU A 202 -10.20 -2.53 63.48
C GLU A 202 -9.18 -3.52 64.05
N GLY A 203 -8.25 -3.10 64.91
CA GLY A 203 -7.28 -3.97 65.57
C GLY A 203 -5.98 -4.22 64.80
N TRP A 204 -5.70 -3.46 63.74
CA TRP A 204 -4.40 -3.50 63.07
C TRP A 204 -3.33 -2.80 63.90
N GLN A 205 -2.15 -3.42 64.00
CA GLN A 205 -1.02 -2.86 64.73
C GLN A 205 0.22 -2.71 63.86
N LYS A 206 0.89 -1.55 63.96
CA LYS A 206 2.21 -1.35 63.35
C LYS A 206 3.22 -2.33 63.94
N GLN A 207 4.13 -2.82 63.11
CA GLN A 207 5.23 -3.66 63.56
C GLN A 207 6.47 -2.81 63.93
N TYR A 208 7.19 -3.20 64.98
CA TYR A 208 8.45 -2.59 65.41
C TYR A 208 9.53 -3.65 65.61
N GLN A 209 10.80 -3.24 65.64
CA GLN A 209 11.89 -4.17 65.95
C GLN A 209 11.98 -4.39 67.46
N TYR A 210 12.07 -5.65 67.87
CA TYR A 210 12.28 -6.10 69.25
C TYR A 210 13.45 -7.08 69.32
N TYR A 211 14.13 -7.14 70.47
CA TYR A 211 15.15 -8.14 70.74
C TYR A 211 14.52 -9.44 71.22
N LYS A 212 14.75 -10.54 70.49
CA LYS A 212 14.45 -11.91 70.91
C LYS A 212 15.79 -12.66 71.05
N GLY A 213 16.32 -12.68 72.26
CA GLY A 213 17.72 -13.04 72.50
C GLY A 213 18.67 -12.05 71.81
N LYS A 214 19.63 -12.55 71.02
CA LYS A 214 20.57 -11.71 70.25
C LYS A 214 20.04 -11.24 68.89
N LYS A 215 18.83 -11.64 68.48
CA LYS A 215 18.26 -11.32 67.15
C LYS A 215 17.20 -10.22 67.24
N LYS A 216 17.14 -9.37 66.20
CA LYS A 216 16.06 -8.39 66.02
C LYS A 216 14.93 -9.00 65.19
N VAL A 217 13.71 -8.94 65.69
CA VAL A 217 12.50 -9.45 65.01
C VAL A 217 11.45 -8.35 64.90
N TRP A 218 10.64 -8.39 63.84
CA TRP A 218 9.51 -7.48 63.66
C TRP A 218 8.26 -8.07 64.27
N LEU A 219 7.68 -7.39 65.25
CA LEU A 219 6.48 -7.81 65.97
C LEU A 219 5.56 -6.62 66.23
N THR A 220 4.28 -6.89 66.43
CA THR A 220 3.34 -5.91 66.97
C THR A 220 3.61 -5.67 68.47
N PRO A 221 3.19 -4.51 69.02
CA PRO A 221 3.27 -4.27 70.46
C PRO A 221 2.62 -5.37 71.32
N SER A 222 1.46 -5.89 70.91
CA SER A 222 0.80 -7.00 71.64
C SER A 222 1.64 -8.28 71.65
N GLU A 223 2.16 -8.72 70.51
CA GLU A 223 3.00 -9.94 70.43
C GLU A 223 4.30 -9.80 71.21
N ALA A 224 4.89 -8.60 71.20
CA ALA A 224 6.12 -8.32 71.95
C ALA A 224 5.86 -8.30 73.46
N PHE A 225 4.69 -7.83 73.89
CA PHE A 225 4.27 -7.83 75.29
C PHE A 225 4.10 -9.27 75.82
N GLU A 226 3.44 -10.15 75.07
CA GLU A 226 3.30 -11.58 75.43
C GLU A 226 4.66 -12.28 75.60
N GLY A 227 5.66 -11.87 74.81
CA GLY A 227 7.02 -12.41 74.87
C GLY A 227 7.98 -11.70 75.83
N ASN A 228 7.53 -10.70 76.60
CA ASN A 228 8.38 -9.84 77.44
C ASN A 228 9.61 -9.26 76.70
N LEU A 229 9.44 -8.87 75.44
CA LEU A 229 10.55 -8.44 74.57
C LEU A 229 10.81 -6.93 74.66
N ILE A 230 12.09 -6.54 74.63
CA ILE A 230 12.51 -5.14 74.67
C ILE A 230 12.54 -4.54 73.25
N ARG A 231 11.96 -3.36 73.08
CA ARG A 231 11.91 -2.65 71.80
C ARG A 231 13.32 -2.17 71.40
N ALA A 232 13.77 -2.59 70.23
CA ALA A 232 15.07 -2.23 69.67
C ALA A 232 15.03 -0.93 68.85
N SER A 233 13.86 -0.55 68.30
CA SER A 233 13.71 0.68 67.50
C SER A 233 12.33 1.31 67.67
N LYS A 234 12.30 2.65 67.74
CA LYS A 234 11.05 3.43 67.73
C LYS A 234 10.42 3.52 66.34
N TYR A 235 11.16 3.20 65.28
CA TYR A 235 10.67 3.33 63.91
C TYR A 235 9.87 2.08 63.47
N PRO A 236 8.62 2.25 63.03
CA PRO A 236 7.81 1.14 62.56
C PRO A 236 8.33 0.57 61.25
N ARG A 237 7.98 -0.69 60.97
CA ARG A 237 8.26 -1.33 59.69
C ARG A 237 7.46 -0.63 58.60
N CYS A 238 8.13 -0.21 57.53
CA CYS A 238 7.51 0.52 56.42
C CYS A 238 7.79 -0.18 55.10
N THR A 239 6.93 0.04 54.10
CA THR A 239 7.25 -0.27 52.70
C THR A 239 8.20 0.81 52.14
N PRO A 240 8.71 0.67 50.90
CA PRO A 240 9.34 1.78 50.17
C PRO A 240 8.42 3.00 49.96
N GLY A 241 7.13 2.88 50.28
CA GLY A 241 6.10 3.91 50.16
C GLY A 241 5.25 3.74 48.90
N ARG A 242 4.01 4.24 48.96
CA ARG A 242 3.05 4.27 47.87
C ARG A 242 3.35 5.47 47.00
N GLN A 243 3.73 5.25 45.73
CA GLN A 243 3.93 6.37 44.80
C GLN A 243 2.58 7.01 44.45
N ASN A 244 2.55 8.34 44.39
CA ASN A 244 1.43 9.06 43.83
C ASN A 244 1.32 8.75 42.34
N GLU A 245 0.10 8.48 41.87
CA GLU A 245 -0.13 8.03 40.49
C GLU A 245 0.29 9.05 39.43
N LYS A 246 -0.03 10.34 39.64
CA LYS A 246 0.41 11.43 38.77
C LYS A 246 1.92 11.52 38.74
N ALA A 247 2.55 11.58 39.92
CA ALA A 247 4.00 11.65 40.03
C ALA A 247 4.68 10.42 39.37
N ARG A 248 4.10 9.23 39.50
CA ARG A 248 4.58 8.00 38.84
C ARG A 248 4.48 8.12 37.32
N TYR A 249 3.33 8.53 36.79
CA TYR A 249 3.13 8.69 35.34
C TYR A 249 4.10 9.72 34.78
N TRP A 250 4.18 10.90 35.38
CA TRP A 250 5.07 11.97 34.95
C TRP A 250 6.52 11.48 34.81
N ASN A 251 6.98 10.58 35.69
CA ASN A 251 8.33 10.01 35.71
C ASN A 251 8.48 8.68 34.96
N SER A 252 7.49 8.27 34.18
CA SER A 252 7.52 7.05 33.38
C SER A 252 8.17 7.27 32.02
N ARG A 253 8.62 6.17 31.40
CA ARG A 253 9.09 6.17 30.00
C ARG A 253 7.97 6.53 29.02
N GLU A 254 6.74 6.13 29.34
CA GLU A 254 5.55 6.42 28.54
C GLU A 254 5.31 7.94 28.43
N ALA A 255 5.34 8.66 29.56
CA ALA A 255 5.20 10.11 29.56
C ALA A 255 6.31 10.80 28.74
N ILE A 256 7.56 10.33 28.81
CA ILE A 256 8.66 10.88 27.99
C ILE A 256 8.35 10.74 26.49
N LEU A 257 7.84 9.59 26.05
CA LEU A 257 7.47 9.38 24.65
C LEU A 257 6.27 10.26 24.26
N ALA A 258 5.27 10.39 25.15
CA ALA A 258 4.12 11.26 24.93
C ALA A 258 4.53 12.74 24.80
N TYR A 259 5.42 13.24 25.65
CA TYR A 259 5.91 14.62 25.57
C TYR A 259 6.68 14.90 24.28
N ARG A 260 7.51 13.96 23.83
CA ARG A 260 8.23 14.09 22.57
C ARG A 260 7.28 14.09 21.37
N LYS A 261 6.27 13.22 21.39
CA LYS A 261 5.26 13.16 20.32
C LYS A 261 4.39 14.41 20.30
N SER A 262 3.95 14.87 21.46
CA SER A 262 3.21 16.14 21.59
C SER A 262 4.05 17.31 21.05
N TRP A 263 5.35 17.38 21.36
CA TRP A 263 6.21 18.42 20.80
C TRP A 263 6.27 18.38 19.27
N GLU A 264 6.42 17.19 18.67
CA GLU A 264 6.40 17.03 17.22
C GLU A 264 5.09 17.56 16.61
N GLU A 265 3.95 17.18 17.18
CA GLU A 265 2.62 17.57 16.71
C GLU A 265 2.43 19.09 16.77
N HIS A 266 2.81 19.70 17.90
CA HIS A 266 2.70 21.14 18.07
C HIS A 266 3.60 21.92 17.10
N VAL A 267 4.85 21.49 16.92
CA VAL A 267 5.78 22.12 15.96
C VAL A 267 5.23 22.02 14.54
N ASN A 268 4.78 20.83 14.13
CA ASN A 268 4.24 20.60 12.79
C ASN A 268 2.97 21.41 12.53
N LEU A 269 2.09 21.52 13.53
CA LEU A 269 0.88 22.34 13.45
C LEU A 269 1.22 23.84 13.36
N ALA A 270 2.22 24.31 14.11
CA ALA A 270 2.66 25.70 14.03
C ALA A 270 3.27 26.03 12.66
N LEU A 271 4.11 25.15 12.12
CA LEU A 271 4.67 25.28 10.77
C LEU A 271 3.58 25.28 9.70
N GLU A 272 2.59 24.40 9.81
CA GLU A 272 1.44 24.36 8.92
C GLU A 272 0.62 25.66 8.96
N ARG A 273 0.29 26.16 10.16
CA ARG A 273 -0.43 27.44 10.34
C ARG A 273 0.33 28.63 9.76
N ALA A 274 1.65 28.59 9.79
CA ALA A 274 2.52 29.61 9.19
C ALA A 274 2.74 29.41 7.67
N GLY A 275 2.11 28.41 7.04
CA GLY A 275 2.27 28.11 5.61
C GLY A 275 3.66 27.59 5.25
N ARG A 276 4.39 27.00 6.21
CA ARG A 276 5.74 26.46 6.03
C ARG A 276 5.68 24.98 5.61
N PRO A 277 6.44 24.55 4.59
CA PRO A 277 6.47 23.14 4.17
C PRO A 277 7.28 22.23 5.10
N GLU A 278 8.18 22.78 5.93
CA GLU A 278 9.04 22.02 6.82
C GLU A 278 8.24 21.22 7.85
N ARG A 279 8.71 20.02 8.19
CA ARG A 279 8.13 19.16 9.25
C ARG A 279 9.24 18.52 10.06
N VAL A 280 8.92 18.16 11.30
CA VAL A 280 9.80 17.43 12.22
C VAL A 280 9.22 16.06 12.55
N ASP A 281 10.09 15.12 12.92
CA ASP A 281 9.71 13.77 13.36
C ASP A 281 10.51 13.41 14.61
N CYS A 282 9.82 12.95 15.67
CA CYS A 282 10.43 12.63 16.95
C CYS A 282 11.10 11.24 16.98
N ARG A 283 10.82 10.40 15.97
CA ARG A 283 11.40 9.06 15.82
C ARG A 283 12.88 9.17 15.45
N SER A 284 13.65 8.13 15.76
CA SER A 284 15.04 8.06 15.31
C SER A 284 15.12 7.93 13.79
N TYR A 285 16.23 8.33 13.15
CA TYR A 285 16.43 8.14 11.71
C TYR A 285 16.20 6.67 11.28
N LYS A 286 16.66 5.73 12.12
CA LYS A 286 16.40 4.30 11.93
C LYS A 286 14.91 3.96 11.90
N ASP A 287 14.13 4.48 12.84
CA ASP A 287 12.68 4.22 12.92
C ASP A 287 11.88 4.95 11.83
N GLN A 288 12.49 5.95 11.18
CA GLN A 288 11.97 6.59 9.98
C GLN A 288 12.32 5.80 8.70
N GLY A 289 13.20 4.80 8.78
CA GLY A 289 13.71 4.07 7.62
C GLY A 289 14.76 4.84 6.82
N LEU A 290 15.38 5.85 7.43
CA LEU A 290 16.44 6.65 6.81
C LEU A 290 17.81 6.04 7.12
N ASP A 291 18.68 6.00 6.11
CA ASP A 291 20.08 5.59 6.24
C ASP A 291 20.96 6.71 6.84
N THR A 292 20.36 7.78 7.37
CA THR A 292 21.07 8.86 8.04
C THR A 292 21.60 8.39 9.39
N ILE A 293 22.91 8.53 9.59
CA ILE A 293 23.60 8.20 10.84
C ILE A 293 23.54 9.42 11.78
N PRO A 294 23.03 9.29 13.01
CA PRO A 294 22.98 10.39 13.96
C PRO A 294 24.38 10.71 14.50
N GLY A 295 24.69 12.00 14.62
CA GLY A 295 25.94 12.47 15.23
C GLY A 295 26.01 12.24 16.74
N ILE A 296 27.23 12.20 17.26
CA ILE A 296 27.55 12.09 18.69
C ILE A 296 27.57 13.49 19.31
N HIS A 297 26.88 13.68 20.45
CA HIS A 297 26.91 14.96 21.16
C HIS A 297 28.28 15.26 21.78
N LEU A 298 28.91 16.38 21.40
CA LEU A 298 30.28 16.75 21.80
C LEU A 298 30.37 17.57 23.09
N GLY A 299 29.27 18.10 23.62
CA GLY A 299 29.30 19.02 24.77
C GLY A 299 30.10 20.31 24.53
N SER A 300 30.05 21.27 25.46
CA SER A 300 30.65 22.61 25.27
C SER A 300 32.18 22.62 25.24
N TYR A 301 32.83 21.67 25.92
CA TYR A 301 34.29 21.57 25.98
C TYR A 301 34.85 20.71 24.86
N ALA A 302 34.28 19.53 24.60
CA ALA A 302 34.79 18.63 23.57
C ALA A 302 34.46 19.11 22.14
N SER A 303 33.44 19.96 21.95
CA SER A 303 33.21 20.65 20.65
C SER A 303 34.34 21.62 20.26
N ARG A 304 35.16 22.06 21.22
CA ARG A 304 36.33 22.92 20.97
C ARG A 304 37.61 22.12 20.71
N GLN A 305 37.58 20.80 20.92
CA GLN A 305 38.70 19.90 20.68
C GLN A 305 38.47 19.13 19.38
N THR A 306 38.85 19.76 18.27
CA THR A 306 38.74 19.16 16.92
C THR A 306 39.57 17.88 16.79
N ASP A 307 40.57 17.68 17.65
CA ASP A 307 41.43 16.50 17.64
C ASP A 307 40.90 15.32 18.47
N SER A 308 39.72 15.46 19.10
CA SER A 308 39.14 14.37 19.88
C SER A 308 38.56 13.28 18.98
N ASP A 309 38.66 12.01 19.41
CA ASP A 309 38.09 10.87 18.68
C ASP A 309 36.60 11.06 18.36
N ARG A 310 35.85 11.69 19.28
CA ARG A 310 34.43 11.99 19.06
C ARG A 310 34.19 13.03 17.98
N TYR A 311 35.07 14.04 17.86
CA TYR A 311 34.95 15.04 16.80
C TYR A 311 35.21 14.41 15.44
N ARG A 312 36.30 13.64 15.31
CA ARG A 312 36.64 12.90 14.08
C ARG A 312 35.53 11.93 13.67
N ALA A 313 34.95 11.21 14.63
CA ALA A 313 33.80 10.34 14.36
C ALA A 313 32.59 11.10 13.81
N ASN A 314 32.33 12.33 14.27
CA ASN A 314 31.27 13.16 13.70
C ASN A 314 31.57 13.64 12.28
N GLU A 315 32.84 13.94 11.96
CA GLU A 315 33.24 14.27 10.58
C GLU A 315 33.04 13.09 9.64
N GLU A 316 33.41 11.88 10.08
CA GLU A 316 33.18 10.64 9.33
C GLU A 316 31.67 10.38 9.14
N ILE A 317 30.85 10.56 10.18
CA ILE A 317 29.39 10.46 10.09
C ILE A 317 28.82 11.45 9.05
N GLN A 318 29.30 12.70 9.04
CA GLN A 318 28.87 13.68 8.04
C GLN A 318 29.27 13.26 6.62
N GLU A 319 30.47 12.71 6.43
CA GLU A 319 30.89 12.20 5.12
C GLU A 319 30.07 11.00 4.66
N LEU A 320 29.77 10.06 5.56
CA LEU A 320 28.91 8.92 5.27
C LEU A 320 27.49 9.36 4.92
N ASN A 321 26.92 10.32 5.64
CA ASN A 321 25.61 10.86 5.32
C ASN A 321 25.57 11.52 3.93
N ARG A 322 26.62 12.28 3.55
CA ARG A 322 26.73 12.83 2.18
C ARG A 322 26.76 11.71 1.12
N LYS A 323 27.52 10.64 1.36
CA LYS A 323 27.56 9.48 0.44
C LYS A 323 26.20 8.78 0.35
N ASN A 324 25.49 8.63 1.45
CA ASN A 324 24.15 8.03 1.47
C ASN A 324 23.14 8.87 0.67
N GLU A 325 23.19 10.19 0.79
CA GLU A 325 22.37 11.10 -0.03
C GLU A 325 22.67 10.96 -1.53
N ASP A 326 23.95 10.86 -1.91
CA ASP A 326 24.34 10.69 -3.31
C ASP A 326 23.94 9.32 -3.87
N ILE A 327 24.04 8.25 -3.07
CA ILE A 327 23.54 6.92 -3.41
C ILE A 327 22.04 6.97 -3.66
N GLN A 328 21.27 7.62 -2.78
CA GLN A 328 19.82 7.72 -2.94
C GLN A 328 19.43 8.47 -4.23
N LYS A 329 20.11 9.59 -4.54
CA LYS A 329 19.88 10.30 -5.81
C LYS A 329 20.16 9.42 -7.02
N CYS A 330 21.26 8.64 -6.98
CA CYS A 330 21.61 7.72 -8.04
C CYS A 330 20.56 6.61 -8.22
N LEU A 331 20.03 6.06 -7.12
CA LEU A 331 18.95 5.08 -7.16
C LEU A 331 17.68 5.67 -7.78
N ASP A 332 17.26 6.87 -7.36
CA ASP A 332 16.09 7.57 -7.91
C ASP A 332 16.24 7.82 -9.42
N GLU A 333 17.45 8.16 -9.88
CA GLU A 333 17.75 8.34 -11.31
C GLU A 333 17.67 7.02 -12.09
N VAL A 334 18.22 5.94 -11.54
CA VAL A 334 18.15 4.61 -12.15
C VAL A 334 16.71 4.12 -12.24
N GLU A 335 15.90 4.30 -11.20
CA GLU A 335 14.48 3.95 -11.19
C GLU A 335 13.70 4.70 -12.27
N LYS A 336 13.93 6.02 -12.41
CA LYS A 336 13.32 6.83 -13.48
C LYS A 336 13.70 6.32 -14.88
N GLU A 337 14.95 5.90 -15.06
CA GLU A 337 15.40 5.35 -16.34
C GLU A 337 14.83 3.95 -16.62
N ILE A 338 14.65 3.12 -15.59
CA ILE A 338 13.95 1.83 -15.70
C ILE A 338 12.51 2.07 -16.15
N GLU A 339 11.80 3.01 -15.53
CA GLU A 339 10.40 3.29 -15.85
C GLU A 339 10.24 3.81 -17.29
N LYS A 340 11.09 4.76 -17.72
CA LYS A 340 11.09 5.22 -19.12
C LYS A 340 11.36 4.11 -20.12
N LYS A 341 12.28 3.19 -19.80
CA LYS A 341 12.57 2.03 -20.66
C LYS A 341 11.39 1.06 -20.70
N LYS A 342 10.71 0.86 -19.57
CA LYS A 342 9.49 0.05 -19.44
C LYS A 342 8.37 0.60 -20.31
N GLU A 343 8.07 1.90 -20.23
CA GLU A 343 7.08 2.56 -21.10
C GLU A 343 7.39 2.36 -22.59
N ARG A 344 8.65 2.52 -23.00
CA ARG A 344 9.08 2.30 -24.40
C ARG A 344 8.97 0.84 -24.85
N LEU A 345 9.13 -0.12 -23.94
CA LEU A 345 8.93 -1.54 -24.22
C LEU A 345 7.43 -1.85 -24.34
N PHE A 346 6.61 -1.30 -23.44
CA PHE A 346 5.16 -1.44 -23.46
C PHE A 346 4.55 -0.88 -24.75
N ASP A 347 4.92 0.33 -25.17
CA ASP A 347 4.40 0.91 -26.42
C ASP A 347 4.73 0.03 -27.63
N ARG A 348 5.98 -0.45 -27.74
CA ARG A 348 6.43 -1.32 -28.85
C ARG A 348 5.74 -2.68 -28.84
N LEU A 349 5.60 -3.31 -27.69
CA LEU A 349 4.93 -4.60 -27.56
C LEU A 349 3.44 -4.47 -27.87
N ALA A 350 2.78 -3.44 -27.34
CA ALA A 350 1.38 -3.17 -27.62
C ALA A 350 1.13 -2.87 -29.10
N GLU A 351 2.04 -2.16 -29.77
CA GLU A 351 1.97 -1.96 -31.22
C GLU A 351 2.05 -3.29 -31.98
N GLN A 352 2.97 -4.19 -31.60
CA GLN A 352 3.10 -5.52 -32.21
C GLN A 352 1.84 -6.37 -32.03
N LEU A 353 1.30 -6.40 -30.81
CA LEU A 353 0.04 -7.09 -30.50
C LEU A 353 -1.13 -6.47 -31.30
N GLY A 354 -1.17 -5.14 -31.40
CA GLY A 354 -2.13 -4.41 -32.23
C GLY A 354 -2.07 -4.81 -33.70
N LYS A 355 -0.86 -4.90 -34.29
CA LYS A 355 -0.65 -5.39 -35.67
C LYS A 355 -1.25 -6.78 -35.87
N ILE A 356 -0.91 -7.72 -35.00
CA ILE A 356 -1.41 -9.11 -35.06
C ILE A 356 -2.94 -9.13 -34.92
N ARG A 357 -3.49 -8.37 -33.97
CA ARG A 357 -4.95 -8.22 -33.81
C ARG A 357 -5.59 -7.70 -35.10
N GLY A 358 -5.03 -6.67 -35.72
CA GLY A 358 -5.52 -6.13 -36.99
C GLY A 358 -5.49 -7.13 -38.15
N ASP A 359 -4.49 -8.01 -38.17
CA ASP A 359 -4.39 -9.09 -39.16
C ASP A 359 -5.43 -10.19 -38.88
N ILE A 360 -5.64 -10.58 -37.62
CA ILE A 360 -6.71 -11.50 -37.20
C ILE A 360 -8.07 -10.97 -37.66
N LEU A 361 -8.35 -9.69 -37.45
CA LEU A 361 -9.61 -9.07 -37.86
C LEU A 361 -9.83 -9.14 -39.38
N SER A 362 -8.74 -8.98 -40.15
CA SER A 362 -8.80 -9.05 -41.61
C SER A 362 -9.14 -10.46 -42.08
N VAL A 363 -8.49 -11.48 -41.50
CA VAL A 363 -8.75 -12.90 -41.82
C VAL A 363 -10.16 -13.32 -41.36
N ARG A 364 -10.59 -12.90 -40.18
CA ARG A 364 -11.93 -13.23 -39.66
C ARG A 364 -13.04 -12.56 -40.44
N TYR A 365 -12.84 -11.33 -40.92
CA TYR A 365 -13.79 -10.71 -41.84
C TYR A 365 -13.95 -11.54 -43.13
N ASP A 366 -12.84 -12.04 -43.70
CA ASP A 366 -12.89 -12.92 -44.86
C ASP A 366 -13.62 -14.23 -44.55
N LEU A 367 -13.34 -14.83 -43.39
CA LEU A 367 -14.04 -16.03 -42.91
C LEU A 367 -15.55 -15.81 -42.82
N GLU A 368 -15.99 -14.73 -42.17
CA GLU A 368 -17.42 -14.39 -42.03
C GLU A 368 -18.07 -14.17 -43.40
N SER A 369 -17.37 -13.51 -44.33
CA SER A 369 -17.84 -13.31 -45.70
C SER A 369 -17.95 -14.62 -46.49
N LEU A 370 -17.04 -15.58 -46.26
CA LEU A 370 -17.07 -16.89 -46.91
C LEU A 370 -18.18 -17.78 -46.33
N LEU A 371 -18.37 -17.79 -45.02
CA LEU A 371 -19.43 -18.54 -44.35
C LEU A 371 -20.82 -18.10 -44.82
N GLU A 372 -21.03 -16.79 -44.99
CA GLU A 372 -22.30 -16.29 -45.50
C GLU A 372 -22.53 -16.68 -46.97
N ARG A 373 -21.48 -16.67 -47.80
CA ARG A 373 -21.58 -17.14 -49.19
C ARG A 373 -21.84 -18.65 -49.23
N GLN A 374 -21.19 -19.43 -48.37
CA GLN A 374 -21.41 -20.88 -48.24
C GLN A 374 -22.87 -21.17 -47.88
N ALA A 375 -23.42 -20.48 -46.88
CA ALA A 375 -24.81 -20.64 -46.48
C ALA A 375 -25.80 -20.31 -47.63
N ALA A 376 -25.52 -19.26 -48.40
CA ALA A 376 -26.34 -18.90 -49.56
C ALA A 376 -26.26 -19.96 -50.67
N VAL A 377 -25.04 -20.42 -51.02
CA VAL A 377 -24.82 -21.47 -52.02
C VAL A 377 -25.46 -22.79 -51.59
N GLU A 378 -25.31 -23.20 -50.33
CA GLU A 378 -25.94 -24.42 -49.83
C GLU A 378 -27.46 -24.37 -49.88
N THR A 379 -28.06 -23.22 -49.58
CA THR A 379 -29.52 -23.05 -49.63
C THR A 379 -30.04 -23.22 -51.06
N GLU A 380 -29.42 -22.55 -52.02
CA GLU A 380 -29.79 -22.67 -53.43
C GLU A 380 -29.46 -24.08 -53.97
N ARG A 381 -28.32 -24.66 -53.57
CA ARG A 381 -27.89 -26.01 -53.98
C ARG A 381 -28.90 -27.06 -53.54
N LYS A 382 -29.32 -27.04 -52.26
CA LYS A 382 -30.33 -27.97 -51.73
C LYS A 382 -31.64 -27.88 -52.51
N ARG A 383 -32.11 -26.65 -52.76
CA ARG A 383 -33.34 -26.40 -53.52
C ARG A 383 -33.26 -26.98 -54.94
N LEU A 384 -32.12 -26.83 -55.60
CA LEU A 384 -31.92 -27.28 -56.97
C LEU A 384 -31.69 -28.80 -57.06
N ASP A 385 -30.93 -29.36 -56.12
CA ASP A 385 -30.65 -30.80 -56.01
C ASP A 385 -31.92 -31.63 -55.80
N GLU A 386 -32.85 -31.18 -54.95
CA GLU A 386 -34.13 -31.86 -54.74
C GLU A 386 -34.95 -31.99 -56.03
N ARG A 387 -35.02 -30.92 -56.83
CA ARG A 387 -35.74 -30.89 -58.12
C ARG A 387 -35.05 -31.76 -59.16
N ILE A 388 -33.72 -31.62 -59.29
CA ILE A 388 -32.93 -32.37 -60.26
C ILE A 388 -32.96 -33.87 -59.96
N SER A 389 -32.79 -34.27 -58.70
CA SER A 389 -32.73 -35.68 -58.30
C SER A 389 -34.02 -36.44 -58.65
N ARG A 390 -35.19 -35.82 -58.49
CA ARG A 390 -36.48 -36.40 -58.87
C ARG A 390 -36.59 -36.69 -60.37
N VAL A 391 -36.22 -35.71 -61.20
CA VAL A 391 -36.21 -35.87 -62.67
C VAL A 391 -35.14 -36.88 -63.09
N ARG A 392 -33.95 -36.83 -62.47
CA ARG A 392 -32.81 -37.72 -62.77
C ARG A 392 -33.19 -39.18 -62.61
N THR A 393 -33.77 -39.56 -61.46
CA THR A 393 -34.19 -40.94 -61.20
C THR A 393 -35.23 -41.43 -62.21
N ILE A 394 -36.22 -40.59 -62.57
CA ILE A 394 -37.26 -40.97 -63.53
C ILE A 394 -36.67 -41.10 -64.94
N ARG A 395 -35.78 -40.19 -65.32
CA ARG A 395 -35.09 -40.20 -66.62
C ARG A 395 -34.17 -41.42 -66.78
N GLU A 396 -33.38 -41.76 -65.77
CA GLU A 396 -32.50 -42.93 -65.80
C GLU A 396 -33.29 -44.23 -65.95
N ASN A 397 -34.35 -44.40 -65.16
CA ASN A 397 -35.28 -45.52 -65.29
C ASN A 397 -35.95 -45.58 -66.67
N ALA A 398 -36.34 -44.43 -67.24
CA ALA A 398 -36.93 -44.37 -68.57
C ALA A 398 -35.91 -44.76 -69.66
N LEU A 399 -34.67 -44.26 -69.57
CA LEU A 399 -33.59 -44.59 -70.52
C LEU A 399 -33.22 -46.07 -70.49
N GLU A 400 -33.15 -46.68 -69.30
CA GLU A 400 -32.88 -48.11 -69.15
C GLU A 400 -33.98 -48.95 -69.79
N ARG A 401 -35.25 -48.64 -69.49
CA ARG A 401 -36.40 -49.33 -70.10
C ARG A 401 -36.51 -49.10 -71.60
N ASP A 402 -36.14 -47.92 -72.09
CA ASP A 402 -36.11 -47.61 -73.52
C ASP A 402 -35.00 -48.40 -74.25
N ARG A 403 -33.85 -48.63 -73.61
CA ARG A 403 -32.82 -49.55 -74.16
C ARG A 403 -33.37 -50.97 -74.26
N ALA A 404 -34.01 -51.47 -73.21
CA ALA A 404 -34.63 -52.80 -73.22
C ALA A 404 -35.73 -52.93 -74.28
N SER A 405 -36.62 -51.94 -74.41
CA SER A 405 -37.65 -51.91 -75.46
C SER A 405 -37.02 -51.86 -76.86
N LYS A 406 -35.92 -51.11 -77.08
CA LYS A 406 -35.21 -51.08 -78.37
C LYS A 406 -34.64 -52.44 -78.75
N GLU A 407 -34.00 -53.12 -77.81
CA GLU A 407 -33.47 -54.48 -78.02
C GLU A 407 -34.59 -55.48 -78.32
N LYS A 408 -35.70 -55.39 -77.58
CA LYS A 408 -36.88 -56.23 -77.78
C LYS A 408 -37.52 -56.00 -79.14
N ILE A 409 -37.70 -54.74 -79.55
CA ILE A 409 -38.19 -54.37 -80.89
C ILE A 409 -37.23 -54.91 -81.97
N ALA A 410 -35.91 -54.82 -81.78
CA ALA A 410 -34.94 -55.34 -82.74
C ALA A 410 -35.03 -56.87 -82.88
N ARG A 411 -35.21 -57.60 -81.77
CA ARG A 411 -35.45 -59.05 -81.77
C ARG A 411 -36.75 -59.41 -82.47
N LEU A 412 -37.85 -58.75 -82.12
CA LEU A 412 -39.17 -58.98 -82.73
C LEU A 412 -39.18 -58.66 -84.24
N LYS A 413 -38.45 -57.62 -84.67
CA LYS A 413 -38.28 -57.29 -86.09
C LYS A 413 -37.51 -58.37 -86.85
N LYS A 414 -36.46 -58.93 -86.23
CA LYS A 414 -35.69 -60.03 -86.82
C LYS A 414 -36.56 -61.29 -86.93
N GLU A 415 -37.30 -61.63 -85.87
CA GLU A 415 -38.21 -62.78 -85.85
C GLU A 415 -39.37 -62.63 -86.87
N ALA A 416 -39.89 -61.42 -87.04
CA ALA A 416 -40.89 -61.12 -88.07
C ALA A 416 -40.35 -61.25 -89.51
N ALA A 417 -39.04 -61.07 -89.72
CA ALA A 417 -38.38 -61.31 -90.99
C ALA A 417 -38.13 -62.81 -91.24
N ASP A 418 -37.78 -63.55 -90.19
CA ASP A 418 -37.50 -64.99 -90.26
C ASP A 418 -38.79 -65.84 -90.40
N PHE A 419 -39.94 -65.35 -89.91
CA PHE A 419 -41.21 -66.09 -89.89
C PHE A 419 -42.41 -65.27 -90.45
N PRO A 420 -42.60 -65.22 -91.79
CA PRO A 420 -43.61 -64.38 -92.45
C PRO A 420 -45.07 -64.68 -92.06
N ALA A 421 -45.37 -65.91 -91.63
CA ALA A 421 -46.71 -66.32 -91.20
C ALA A 421 -47.17 -65.71 -89.86
N ARG A 422 -46.26 -65.13 -89.06
CA ARG A 422 -46.54 -64.48 -87.76
C ARG A 422 -46.41 -62.95 -87.80
N LYS A 423 -46.29 -62.39 -89.00
CA LYS A 423 -45.96 -60.97 -89.23
C LYS A 423 -46.93 -60.00 -88.54
N ASP A 424 -48.23 -60.28 -88.58
CA ASP A 424 -49.24 -59.38 -88.03
C ASP A 424 -49.20 -59.37 -86.49
N SER A 425 -49.14 -60.54 -85.85
CA SER A 425 -49.03 -60.64 -84.37
C SER A 425 -47.70 -60.08 -83.82
N LEU A 426 -46.60 -60.23 -84.54
CA LEU A 426 -45.30 -59.65 -84.15
C LEU A 426 -45.28 -58.13 -84.42
N GLY A 427 -46.01 -57.67 -85.45
CA GLY A 427 -46.25 -56.26 -85.73
C GLY A 427 -47.00 -55.56 -84.60
N GLU A 428 -48.05 -56.18 -84.06
CA GLU A 428 -48.78 -55.67 -82.88
C GLU A 428 -47.89 -55.58 -81.64
N ALA A 429 -47.03 -56.59 -81.40
CA ALA A 429 -46.09 -56.58 -80.28
C ALA A 429 -45.00 -55.50 -80.42
N ILE A 430 -44.52 -55.24 -81.64
CA ILE A 430 -43.60 -54.13 -81.94
C ILE A 430 -44.30 -52.79 -81.68
N GLN A 431 -45.53 -52.63 -82.15
CA GLN A 431 -46.33 -51.43 -81.96
C GLN A 431 -46.58 -51.15 -80.47
N ALA A 432 -46.93 -52.16 -79.68
CA ALA A 432 -47.12 -52.04 -78.23
C ALA A 432 -45.84 -51.57 -77.50
N GLU A 433 -44.68 -52.08 -77.90
CA GLU A 433 -43.39 -51.62 -77.34
C GLU A 433 -43.03 -50.18 -77.79
N GLN A 434 -43.37 -49.80 -79.03
CA GLN A 434 -43.20 -48.43 -79.52
C GLN A 434 -44.11 -47.44 -78.77
N GLU A 435 -45.36 -47.84 -78.48
CA GLU A 435 -46.30 -47.07 -77.66
C GLU A 435 -45.84 -46.96 -76.21
N ALA A 436 -45.26 -48.02 -75.64
CA ALA A 436 -44.69 -47.98 -74.29
C ALA A 436 -43.51 -47.00 -74.17
N VAL A 437 -42.65 -46.92 -75.20
CA VAL A 437 -41.58 -45.89 -75.29
C VAL A 437 -42.18 -44.49 -75.37
N ARG A 438 -43.21 -44.30 -76.21
CA ARG A 438 -43.90 -43.02 -76.34
C ARG A 438 -44.50 -42.56 -75.01
N PHE A 439 -45.20 -43.44 -74.30
CA PHE A 439 -45.81 -43.15 -73.00
C PHE A 439 -44.75 -42.76 -71.94
N ARG A 440 -43.59 -43.43 -71.92
CA ARG A 440 -42.49 -43.07 -71.01
C ARG A 440 -41.93 -41.68 -71.31
N ARG A 441 -41.83 -41.30 -72.59
CA ARG A 441 -41.41 -39.95 -73.00
C ARG A 441 -42.44 -38.90 -72.57
N GLU A 442 -43.72 -39.12 -72.82
CA GLU A 442 -44.80 -38.22 -72.38
C GLU A 442 -44.85 -38.08 -70.85
N ARG A 443 -44.61 -39.18 -70.11
CA ARG A 443 -44.48 -39.15 -68.66
C ARG A 443 -43.27 -38.33 -68.19
N LEU A 444 -42.13 -38.44 -68.87
CA LEU A 444 -40.94 -37.64 -68.55
C LEU A 444 -41.20 -36.16 -68.79
N ASP A 445 -41.85 -35.80 -69.90
CA ASP A 445 -42.22 -34.42 -70.21
C ASP A 445 -43.19 -33.84 -69.16
N LYS A 446 -44.14 -34.65 -68.67
CA LYS A 446 -45.03 -34.26 -67.58
C LYS A 446 -44.27 -34.00 -66.27
N VAL A 447 -43.35 -34.88 -65.91
CA VAL A 447 -42.53 -34.75 -64.70
C VAL A 447 -41.61 -33.53 -64.77
N LEU A 448 -41.04 -33.24 -65.94
CA LEU A 448 -40.27 -32.02 -66.19
C LEU A 448 -41.12 -30.78 -65.90
N ALA A 449 -42.35 -30.73 -66.41
CA ALA A 449 -43.27 -29.62 -66.16
C ALA A 449 -43.71 -29.51 -64.69
N GLU A 450 -43.98 -30.63 -64.01
CA GLU A 450 -44.35 -30.67 -62.58
C GLU A 450 -43.23 -30.13 -61.68
N GLU A 451 -41.96 -30.38 -62.01
CA GLU A 451 -40.78 -29.87 -61.30
C GLU A 451 -40.35 -28.46 -61.79
N GLY A 452 -41.13 -27.86 -62.70
CA GLY A 452 -40.97 -26.49 -63.17
C GLY A 452 -39.90 -26.29 -64.24
N PHE A 453 -39.51 -27.34 -64.98
CA PHE A 453 -38.59 -27.26 -66.11
C PHE A 453 -39.36 -27.11 -67.42
N ALA A 454 -38.95 -26.16 -68.26
CA ALA A 454 -39.60 -25.88 -69.54
C ALA A 454 -39.30 -26.93 -70.62
N SER A 455 -38.15 -27.62 -70.51
CA SER A 455 -37.73 -28.68 -71.44
C SER A 455 -36.65 -29.57 -70.83
N LEU A 456 -36.31 -30.66 -71.52
CA LEU A 456 -35.12 -31.46 -71.15
C LEU A 456 -33.82 -30.65 -71.25
N SER A 457 -33.73 -29.69 -72.18
CA SER A 457 -32.55 -28.82 -72.30
C SER A 457 -32.42 -27.90 -71.09
N ASP A 458 -33.53 -27.37 -70.60
CA ASP A 458 -33.62 -26.53 -69.40
C ASP A 458 -33.18 -27.32 -68.16
N TYR A 459 -33.69 -28.54 -67.99
CA TYR A 459 -33.21 -29.47 -66.95
C TYR A 459 -31.70 -29.74 -67.03
N LEU A 460 -31.16 -29.99 -68.24
CA LEU A 460 -29.72 -30.25 -68.39
C LEU A 460 -28.87 -29.02 -68.05
N GLN A 461 -29.35 -27.83 -68.36
CA GLN A 461 -28.70 -26.58 -68.00
C GLN A 461 -28.71 -26.36 -66.48
N GLU A 462 -29.85 -26.56 -65.82
CA GLU A 462 -29.97 -26.47 -64.36
C GLU A 462 -29.12 -27.55 -63.65
N ALA A 463 -29.05 -28.76 -64.21
CA ALA A 463 -28.14 -29.80 -63.71
C ALA A 463 -26.66 -29.42 -63.83
N GLN A 464 -26.29 -28.68 -64.89
CA GLN A 464 -24.95 -28.13 -65.04
C GLN A 464 -24.67 -27.02 -64.01
N ILE A 465 -25.67 -26.17 -63.72
CA ILE A 465 -25.58 -25.13 -62.68
C ILE A 465 -25.38 -25.79 -61.32
N LEU A 466 -26.12 -26.85 -60.98
CA LEU A 466 -25.94 -27.60 -59.73
C LEU A 466 -24.49 -28.09 -59.58
N SER A 467 -23.92 -28.69 -60.64
CA SER A 467 -22.53 -29.16 -60.62
C SER A 467 -21.53 -28.01 -60.43
N GLN A 468 -21.79 -26.83 -61.02
CA GLN A 468 -20.97 -25.64 -60.77
C GLN A 468 -21.08 -25.15 -59.32
N MET A 469 -22.27 -25.22 -58.72
CA MET A 469 -22.49 -24.85 -57.31
C MET A 469 -21.82 -25.84 -56.34
N GLU A 470 -21.76 -27.12 -56.67
CA GLU A 470 -21.00 -28.13 -55.92
C GLU A 470 -19.51 -27.78 -55.90
N LEU A 471 -18.94 -27.46 -57.07
CA LEU A 471 -17.54 -27.01 -57.19
C LEU A 471 -17.28 -25.70 -56.43
N GLU A 472 -18.22 -24.76 -56.47
CA GLU A 472 -18.13 -23.52 -55.68
C GLU A 472 -18.15 -23.84 -54.18
N ALA A 473 -19.02 -24.74 -53.71
CA ALA A 473 -19.10 -25.13 -52.30
C ALA A 473 -17.79 -25.76 -51.80
N GLU A 474 -17.16 -26.64 -52.58
CA GLU A 474 -15.84 -27.20 -52.27
C GLU A 474 -14.76 -26.11 -52.17
N THR A 475 -14.77 -25.15 -53.10
CA THR A 475 -13.82 -24.03 -53.11
C THR A 475 -14.01 -23.12 -51.89
N LEU A 476 -15.26 -22.86 -51.49
CA LEU A 476 -15.59 -22.08 -50.30
C LEU A 476 -15.14 -22.79 -49.02
N GLU A 477 -15.34 -24.11 -48.93
CA GLU A 477 -14.91 -24.91 -47.79
C GLU A 477 -13.39 -24.88 -47.61
N GLN A 478 -12.63 -25.02 -48.70
CA GLN A 478 -11.17 -24.85 -48.67
C GLN A 478 -10.75 -23.45 -48.20
N GLY A 479 -11.44 -22.40 -48.67
CA GLY A 479 -11.20 -21.02 -48.24
C GLY A 479 -11.49 -20.80 -46.75
N ILE A 480 -12.57 -21.38 -46.23
CA ILE A 480 -12.97 -21.32 -44.82
C ILE A 480 -11.92 -22.00 -43.95
N THR A 481 -11.50 -23.21 -44.31
CA THR A 481 -10.47 -23.97 -43.58
C THR A 481 -9.17 -23.17 -43.52
N ARG A 482 -8.72 -22.61 -44.64
CA ARG A 482 -7.52 -21.76 -44.68
C ARG A 482 -7.64 -20.54 -43.76
N CYS A 483 -8.80 -19.87 -43.74
CA CYS A 483 -8.99 -18.71 -42.86
C CYS A 483 -8.99 -19.11 -41.37
N ARG A 484 -9.52 -20.28 -41.02
CA ARG A 484 -9.46 -20.82 -39.65
C ARG A 484 -8.03 -21.09 -39.21
N GLU A 485 -7.26 -21.82 -40.01
CA GLU A 485 -5.84 -22.12 -39.73
C GLU A 485 -5.01 -20.85 -39.58
N GLN A 486 -5.20 -19.87 -40.45
CA GLN A 486 -4.52 -18.57 -40.35
C GLN A 486 -4.91 -17.79 -39.08
N THR A 487 -6.17 -17.89 -38.67
CA THR A 487 -6.64 -17.27 -37.43
C THR A 487 -5.96 -17.90 -36.21
N GLU A 488 -5.94 -19.23 -36.13
CA GLU A 488 -5.32 -19.97 -35.02
C GLU A 488 -3.82 -19.65 -34.89
N GLU A 489 -3.09 -19.63 -36.01
CA GLU A 489 -1.67 -19.30 -36.02
C GLU A 489 -1.39 -17.86 -35.55
N LEU A 490 -2.21 -16.89 -35.96
CA LEU A 490 -2.08 -15.51 -35.50
C LEU A 490 -2.42 -15.37 -34.01
N GLU A 491 -3.44 -16.09 -33.52
CA GLU A 491 -3.80 -16.10 -32.10
C GLU A 491 -2.71 -16.72 -31.24
N ARG A 492 -2.09 -17.81 -31.69
CA ARG A 492 -0.92 -18.40 -31.04
C ARG A 492 0.22 -17.39 -30.92
N ARG A 493 0.57 -16.71 -32.02
CA ARG A 493 1.61 -15.67 -32.02
C ARG A 493 1.28 -14.49 -31.12
N TYR A 494 0.01 -14.10 -31.04
CA TYR A 494 -0.45 -13.07 -30.10
C TYR A 494 -0.20 -13.53 -28.66
N GLY A 495 -0.62 -14.74 -28.30
CA GLY A 495 -0.44 -15.31 -26.97
C GLY A 495 1.04 -15.46 -26.56
N GLU A 496 1.91 -15.86 -27.49
CA GLU A 496 3.36 -15.96 -27.23
C GLU A 496 4.03 -14.62 -26.95
N LEU A 497 3.57 -13.55 -27.60
CA LEU A 497 4.06 -12.19 -27.35
C LEU A 497 3.51 -11.64 -26.04
N GLU A 498 2.22 -11.87 -25.76
CA GLU A 498 1.58 -11.44 -24.52
C GLU A 498 2.15 -12.17 -23.30
N GLY A 499 2.45 -13.47 -23.44
CA GLY A 499 3.02 -14.31 -22.38
C GLY A 499 4.43 -13.93 -21.94
N LYS A 500 5.06 -12.93 -22.56
CA LYS A 500 6.32 -12.33 -22.08
C LYS A 500 6.12 -11.35 -20.92
N LEU A 501 4.88 -10.93 -20.67
CA LEU A 501 4.51 -10.07 -19.55
C LEU A 501 4.14 -10.94 -18.34
N ASP A 502 4.60 -10.55 -17.16
CA ASP A 502 4.11 -11.14 -15.92
C ASP A 502 2.76 -10.52 -15.51
N ALA A 503 2.20 -11.03 -14.41
CA ALA A 503 0.90 -10.60 -13.91
C ALA A 503 0.87 -9.14 -13.43
N GLU A 504 1.99 -8.61 -12.95
CA GLU A 504 2.09 -7.25 -12.42
C GLU A 504 2.25 -6.23 -13.55
N ASP A 505 3.07 -6.56 -14.54
CA ASP A 505 3.25 -5.79 -15.77
C ASP A 505 1.97 -5.72 -16.60
N LEU A 506 1.16 -6.79 -16.65
CA LEU A 506 -0.11 -6.81 -17.36
C LEU A 506 -1.05 -5.67 -16.95
N LYS A 507 -1.10 -5.33 -15.65
CA LYS A 507 -1.97 -4.27 -15.14
C LYS A 507 -1.53 -2.87 -15.63
N GLY A 508 -0.22 -2.60 -15.63
CA GLY A 508 0.34 -1.36 -16.16
C GLY A 508 0.33 -1.28 -17.70
N PHE A 509 0.22 -2.43 -18.37
CA PHE A 509 0.27 -2.55 -19.82
C PHE A 509 -1.06 -2.26 -20.55
N GLU A 510 -2.21 -2.48 -19.89
CA GLU A 510 -3.54 -2.35 -20.51
C GLU A 510 -3.82 -1.02 -21.24
N PRO A 511 -3.44 0.17 -20.73
CA PRO A 511 -3.64 1.43 -21.46
C PRO A 511 -2.96 1.46 -22.83
N TRP A 512 -1.76 0.89 -22.93
CA TRP A 512 -1.00 0.79 -24.18
C TRP A 512 -1.66 -0.17 -25.16
N ARG A 513 -2.12 -1.33 -24.65
CA ARG A 513 -2.85 -2.33 -25.42
C ARG A 513 -4.12 -1.76 -26.02
N GLU A 514 -4.91 -1.03 -25.24
CA GLU A 514 -6.17 -0.44 -25.70
C GLU A 514 -5.93 0.61 -26.80
N LYS A 515 -4.94 1.49 -26.61
CA LYS A 515 -4.51 2.49 -27.60
C LYS A 515 -4.21 1.84 -28.95
N TRP A 516 -3.32 0.85 -28.97
CA TRP A 516 -2.88 0.23 -30.23
C TRP A 516 -3.93 -0.73 -30.81
N SER A 517 -4.75 -1.39 -29.99
CA SER A 517 -5.87 -2.21 -30.48
C SER A 517 -6.85 -1.38 -31.28
N LYS A 518 -7.24 -0.20 -30.77
CA LYS A 518 -8.15 0.73 -31.47
C LYS A 518 -7.54 1.27 -32.78
N ASP A 519 -6.24 1.57 -32.78
CA ASP A 519 -5.55 2.06 -33.97
C ASP A 519 -5.50 0.99 -35.09
N TYR A 520 -5.12 -0.24 -34.74
CA TYR A 520 -5.03 -1.32 -35.71
C TYR A 520 -6.38 -1.90 -36.13
N GLU A 521 -7.42 -1.77 -35.31
CA GLU A 521 -8.82 -2.00 -35.72
C GLU A 521 -9.25 -1.08 -36.86
N LYS A 522 -8.98 0.24 -36.73
CA LYS A 522 -9.27 1.21 -37.79
C LYS A 522 -8.50 0.91 -39.06
N LYS A 523 -7.19 0.65 -38.94
CA LYS A 523 -6.33 0.26 -40.06
C LYS A 523 -6.81 -1.02 -40.75
N ALA A 524 -7.27 -2.01 -39.99
CA ALA A 524 -7.85 -3.23 -40.55
C ALA A 524 -9.12 -2.94 -41.37
N ALA A 525 -10.06 -2.16 -40.82
CA ALA A 525 -11.27 -1.77 -41.54
C ALA A 525 -10.97 -1.04 -42.86
N GLU A 526 -9.99 -0.13 -42.86
CA GLU A 526 -9.55 0.58 -44.08
C GLU A 526 -8.90 -0.36 -45.11
N ARG A 527 -8.03 -1.28 -44.66
CA ARG A 527 -7.42 -2.30 -45.54
C ARG A 527 -8.49 -3.17 -46.20
N ILE A 528 -9.48 -3.61 -45.43
CA ILE A 528 -10.59 -4.45 -45.95
C ILE A 528 -11.42 -3.67 -46.97
N ARG A 529 -11.81 -2.42 -46.67
CA ARG A 529 -12.55 -1.54 -47.59
C ARG A 529 -11.84 -1.41 -48.94
N LYS A 530 -10.55 -1.10 -48.92
CA LYS A 530 -9.74 -0.96 -50.15
C LYS A 530 -9.67 -2.26 -50.96
N ARG A 531 -9.55 -3.41 -50.30
CA ARG A 531 -9.38 -4.71 -50.95
C ARG A 531 -10.68 -5.27 -51.56
N LYS A 532 -11.82 -5.11 -50.88
CA LYS A 532 -13.07 -5.81 -51.25
C LYS A 532 -14.08 -4.96 -52.03
N GLY A 533 -13.92 -3.63 -52.07
CA GLY A 533 -14.84 -2.70 -52.75
C GLY A 533 -16.19 -2.54 -52.04
N SER A 534 -16.79 -3.61 -51.52
CA SER A 534 -17.93 -3.59 -50.62
C SER A 534 -17.52 -3.99 -49.20
N PHE A 535 -17.85 -3.13 -48.22
CA PHE A 535 -17.53 -3.34 -46.81
C PHE A 535 -18.82 -3.48 -46.01
N ARG A 536 -18.99 -4.65 -45.41
CA ARG A 536 -20.19 -5.00 -44.63
C ARG A 536 -19.87 -4.83 -43.15
N MET A 537 -20.38 -3.74 -42.57
CA MET A 537 -20.05 -3.36 -41.19
C MET A 537 -20.36 -4.47 -40.18
N TYR A 538 -21.53 -5.12 -40.28
CA TYR A 538 -21.93 -6.17 -39.34
C TYR A 538 -20.96 -7.38 -39.33
N LEU A 539 -20.37 -7.75 -40.47
CA LEU A 539 -19.36 -8.81 -40.52
C LEU A 539 -18.07 -8.38 -39.80
N PHE A 540 -17.70 -7.10 -39.94
CA PHE A 540 -16.54 -6.54 -39.25
C PHE A 540 -16.76 -6.44 -37.74
N GLU A 541 -17.94 -5.99 -37.30
CA GLU A 541 -18.32 -5.96 -35.88
C GLU A 541 -18.29 -7.36 -35.26
N ARG A 542 -18.79 -8.37 -35.98
CA ARG A 542 -18.73 -9.77 -35.55
C ARG A 542 -17.29 -10.28 -35.45
N ALA A 543 -16.44 -9.95 -36.43
CA ALA A 543 -15.01 -10.26 -36.37
C ALA A 543 -14.34 -9.62 -35.14
N VAL A 544 -14.62 -8.34 -34.85
CA VAL A 544 -14.11 -7.63 -33.66
C VAL A 544 -14.56 -8.30 -32.36
N GLN A 545 -15.85 -8.61 -32.23
CA GLN A 545 -16.40 -9.25 -31.04
C GLN A 545 -15.75 -10.63 -30.81
N ASN A 546 -15.69 -11.46 -31.86
CA ASN A 546 -15.10 -12.77 -31.78
C ASN A 546 -13.62 -12.68 -31.41
N THR A 547 -12.86 -11.72 -31.97
CA THR A 547 -11.42 -11.56 -31.69
C THR A 547 -11.19 -11.09 -30.27
N GLY A 548 -12.01 -10.17 -29.78
CA GLY A 548 -12.00 -9.76 -28.38
C GLY A 548 -12.29 -10.94 -27.44
N TYR A 549 -13.21 -11.84 -27.81
CA TYR A 549 -13.49 -13.03 -27.02
C TYR A 549 -12.32 -14.02 -27.02
N SER A 550 -11.80 -14.41 -28.19
CA SER A 550 -10.74 -15.42 -28.28
C SER A 550 -9.45 -14.99 -27.60
N LEU A 551 -9.00 -13.75 -27.82
CA LEU A 551 -7.76 -13.25 -27.21
C LEU A 551 -7.86 -13.12 -25.68
N ARG A 552 -9.01 -12.68 -25.15
CA ARG A 552 -9.23 -12.60 -23.69
C ARG A 552 -9.43 -13.97 -23.04
N HIS A 553 -10.09 -14.90 -23.73
CA HIS A 553 -10.29 -16.26 -23.24
C HIS A 553 -8.98 -17.07 -23.27
N GLY A 554 -8.14 -16.85 -24.29
CA GLY A 554 -6.78 -17.39 -24.36
C GLY A 554 -5.90 -16.92 -23.21
N ALA A 555 -5.92 -15.61 -22.89
CA ALA A 555 -5.22 -15.07 -21.72
C ALA A 555 -5.72 -15.68 -20.39
N TYR A 556 -7.04 -15.85 -20.23
CA TYR A 556 -7.63 -16.47 -19.05
C TYR A 556 -7.24 -17.95 -18.87
N LEU A 557 -7.28 -18.74 -19.95
CA LEU A 557 -6.89 -20.15 -19.92
C LEU A 557 -5.37 -20.35 -19.75
N ALA A 558 -4.55 -19.49 -20.36
CA ALA A 558 -3.10 -19.50 -20.17
C ALA A 558 -2.72 -19.17 -18.72
N GLY A 559 -3.35 -18.16 -18.12
CA GLY A 559 -3.15 -17.81 -16.70
C GLY A 559 -3.53 -18.93 -15.75
N ARG A 560 -4.64 -19.65 -16.03
CA ARG A 560 -5.07 -20.81 -15.24
C ARG A 560 -4.15 -22.02 -15.42
N THR A 561 -3.64 -22.27 -16.62
CA THR A 561 -2.67 -23.34 -16.88
C THR A 561 -1.34 -23.05 -16.19
N ALA A 562 -0.84 -21.82 -16.24
CA ALA A 562 0.38 -21.39 -15.54
C ALA A 562 0.24 -21.54 -14.02
N TYR A 563 -0.92 -21.20 -13.46
CA TYR A 563 -1.24 -21.43 -12.05
C TYR A 563 -1.20 -22.92 -11.68
N VAL A 564 -1.85 -23.78 -12.48
CA VAL A 564 -1.86 -25.24 -12.24
C VAL A 564 -0.47 -25.85 -12.38
N VAL A 565 0.33 -25.41 -13.36
CA VAL A 565 1.71 -25.87 -13.53
C VAL A 565 2.58 -25.45 -12.34
N LYS A 566 2.40 -24.22 -11.84
CA LYS A 566 3.11 -23.75 -10.63
C LYS A 566 2.75 -24.61 -9.41
N GLU A 567 1.47 -24.86 -9.18
CA GLU A 567 0.99 -25.74 -8.09
C GLU A 567 1.53 -27.17 -8.25
N MET A 568 1.60 -27.70 -9.48
CA MET A 568 2.17 -29.02 -9.75
C MET A 568 3.68 -29.09 -9.50
N VAL A 569 4.44 -28.05 -9.87
CA VAL A 569 5.88 -27.97 -9.57
C VAL A 569 6.12 -27.87 -8.08
N GLN A 570 5.34 -27.06 -7.37
CA GLN A 570 5.44 -26.89 -5.92
C GLN A 570 5.09 -28.19 -5.18
N ALA A 571 4.04 -28.89 -5.61
CA ALA A 571 3.69 -30.21 -5.10
C ALA A 571 4.77 -31.27 -5.40
N ALA A 572 5.40 -31.21 -6.58
CA ALA A 572 6.49 -32.12 -6.95
C ALA A 572 7.73 -31.91 -6.07
N GLU A 573 8.12 -30.65 -5.81
CA GLU A 573 9.21 -30.28 -4.90
C GLU A 573 8.93 -30.73 -3.45
N GLU A 574 7.69 -30.64 -2.99
CA GLU A 574 7.27 -31.13 -1.67
C GLU A 574 7.35 -32.67 -1.57
N THR A 575 7.01 -33.40 -2.63
CA THR A 575 7.16 -34.87 -2.67
C THR A 575 8.62 -35.32 -2.76
N ASP A 576 9.48 -34.61 -3.48
CA ASP A 576 10.90 -34.96 -3.62
C ASP A 576 11.70 -34.63 -2.33
N GLY A 577 11.28 -33.60 -1.59
CA GLY A 577 11.80 -33.28 -0.25
C GLY A 577 11.47 -34.32 0.82
N GLN A 578 10.37 -35.07 0.68
CA GLN A 578 10.00 -36.16 1.59
C GLN A 578 10.72 -37.49 1.26
N GLY A 579 11.19 -37.67 0.01
CA GLY A 579 11.94 -38.86 -0.42
C GLY A 579 13.38 -38.95 0.13
N ARG A 580 13.97 -37.84 0.57
CA ARG A 580 15.33 -37.79 1.17
C ARG A 580 15.36 -37.97 2.70
N LYS A 581 14.23 -38.28 3.34
CA LYS A 581 14.12 -38.54 4.79
C LYS A 581 13.56 -39.93 5.13
N ARG A 582 13.86 -40.94 4.32
CA ARG A 582 13.68 -42.36 4.71
C ARG A 582 14.97 -43.13 4.61
#